data_AF-A0A842T7R0-F1
#
_entry.id   AF-A0A842T7R0-F1
#
_cell.length_a   1.000
_cell.length_b   1.000
_cell.length_c   1.000
_cell.angle_alpha   90.00
_cell.angle_beta   90.00
_cell.angle_gamma   90.00
#
_symmetry.space_group_name_H-M   'P 1'
#
loop_
_entity.id
_entity.type
_entity.pdbx_description
1 polymer ?
#
loop_
_entity_poly.entity_id
_entity_poly.type
_entity_poly.pdbx_seq_one_letter_code
_entity_poly.pdbx_strand_id
1 'polypeptide(L)'
;MDETKWNFIVGILVSSCASSLISLTSIWQIFIIAGIVGGLINKTVKYGTLSGALGVLIQWGLYIIDGLVFKSVYGVFDIFGSFIIGVGYGWLILILVLFLGFIIGGIGGIIGSSGRIITEYYFENRNNPKSSAEITSKI
;
A
#
# COMPACT_ATOMS: atom_id res chain seq x y z
N MET A 1 22.91 1.79 8.25
CA MET A 1 21.53 2.26 8.00
C MET A 1 20.65 1.73 9.11
N ASP A 2 19.79 2.56 9.70
CA ASP A 2 18.93 2.13 10.81
C ASP A 2 18.02 0.97 10.39
N GLU A 3 17.81 0.00 11.28
CA GLU A 3 16.96 -1.19 11.03
C GLU A 3 15.57 -0.80 10.51
N THR A 4 14.99 0.28 11.04
CA THR A 4 13.69 0.82 10.62
C THR A 4 13.70 1.29 9.17
N LYS A 5 14.77 1.95 8.71
CA LYS A 5 14.90 2.43 7.33
C LYS A 5 15.10 1.27 6.36
N TRP A 6 15.85 0.25 6.77
CA TRP A 6 16.00 -0.97 5.97
C TRP A 6 14.68 -1.71 5.80
N ASN A 7 13.95 -1.94 6.89
CA ASN A 7 12.63 -2.59 6.86
C ASN A 7 11.62 -1.81 6.02
N PHE A 8 11.71 -0.47 6.02
CA PHE A 8 10.89 0.37 5.16
C PHE A 8 11.18 0.12 3.67
N ILE A 9 12.45 0.13 3.26
CA ILE A 9 12.86 -0.11 1.87
C ILE A 9 12.48 -1.52 1.43
N VAL A 10 12.77 -2.53 2.26
CA VAL A 10 12.39 -3.93 1.99
C VAL A 10 10.87 -4.05 1.90
N GLY A 11 10.13 -3.37 2.78
CA GLY A 11 8.68 -3.30 2.74
C GLY A 11 8.14 -2.79 1.41
N ILE A 12 8.71 -1.70 0.87
CA ILE A 12 8.36 -1.16 -0.46
C ILE A 12 8.65 -2.17 -1.57
N LEU A 13 9.83 -2.79 -1.54
CA LEU A 13 10.22 -3.77 -2.56
C LEU A 13 9.30 -4.99 -2.57
N VAL A 14 8.98 -5.51 -1.38
CA VAL A 14 8.09 -6.67 -1.25
C VAL A 14 6.66 -6.33 -1.62
N SER A 15 6.13 -5.19 -1.20
CA SER A 15 4.77 -4.78 -1.60
C SER A 15 4.67 -4.49 -3.09
N SER A 16 5.71 -3.93 -3.71
CA SER A 16 5.80 -3.73 -5.16
C SER A 16 5.88 -5.04 -5.94
N CYS A 17 6.65 -6.01 -5.44
CA CYS A 17 6.71 -7.35 -6.04
C CYS A 17 5.37 -8.10 -5.91
N ALA A 18 4.76 -8.05 -4.71
CA ALA A 18 3.45 -8.65 -4.48
C ALA A 18 2.35 -8.02 -5.33
N SER A 19 2.34 -6.69 -5.46
CA SER A 19 1.38 -5.98 -6.31
C SER A 19 1.59 -6.31 -7.79
N SER A 20 2.83 -6.53 -8.22
CA SER A 20 3.14 -7.01 -9.58
C SER A 20 2.52 -8.37 -9.87
N LEU A 21 2.66 -9.33 -8.95
CA LEU A 21 2.04 -10.66 -9.08
C LEU A 21 0.51 -10.57 -9.11
N ILE A 22 -0.07 -9.75 -8.23
CA ILE A 22 -1.52 -9.57 -8.14
C ILE A 22 -2.09 -8.90 -9.39
N SER A 23 -1.32 -8.02 -10.04
CA SER A 23 -1.77 -7.33 -11.26
C SER A 23 -2.16 -8.28 -12.41
N LEU A 24 -1.70 -9.53 -12.37
CA LEU A 24 -2.07 -10.58 -13.33
C LEU A 24 -3.52 -11.06 -13.20
N THR A 25 -4.17 -10.84 -12.06
CA THR A 25 -5.51 -11.39 -11.75
C THR A 25 -6.67 -10.51 -12.21
N SER A 26 -6.41 -9.32 -12.75
CA SER A 26 -7.40 -8.28 -13.12
C SER A 26 -8.34 -7.79 -11.99
N ILE A 27 -8.32 -8.41 -10.81
CA ILE A 27 -9.12 -8.03 -9.64
C ILE A 27 -8.34 -7.00 -8.81
N TRP A 28 -8.69 -5.73 -8.97
CA TRP A 28 -7.96 -4.62 -8.33
C TRP A 28 -8.11 -4.58 -6.80
N GLN A 29 -9.18 -5.14 -6.23
CA GLN A 29 -9.40 -5.16 -4.78
C GLN A 29 -8.36 -6.00 -4.03
N ILE A 30 -7.74 -6.97 -4.70
CA ILE A 30 -6.73 -7.87 -4.12
C ILE A 30 -5.43 -7.11 -3.78
N PHE A 31 -5.22 -5.91 -4.33
CA PHE A 31 -4.06 -5.08 -4.00
C PHE A 31 -3.96 -4.70 -2.52
N ILE A 32 -5.05 -4.79 -1.75
CA ILE A 32 -5.01 -4.66 -0.29
C ILE A 32 -4.05 -5.70 0.32
N ILE A 33 -3.97 -6.91 -0.25
CA ILE A 33 -3.05 -7.97 0.20
C ILE A 33 -1.60 -7.54 0.00
N ALA A 34 -1.26 -6.94 -1.15
CA ALA A 34 0.09 -6.41 -1.37
C ALA A 34 0.48 -5.35 -0.31
N GLY A 35 -0.48 -4.47 0.03
CA GLY A 35 -0.32 -3.51 1.13
C GLY A 35 -0.07 -4.20 2.47
N ILE A 36 -0.84 -5.24 2.80
CA ILE A 36 -0.67 -6.05 4.03
C ILE A 36 0.73 -6.65 4.10
N VAL A 37 1.20 -7.29 3.01
CA VAL A 37 2.53 -7.91 2.98
C VAL A 37 3.64 -6.88 3.22
N GLY A 38 3.56 -5.69 2.60
CA GLY A 38 4.51 -4.60 2.87
C GLY A 38 4.45 -4.08 4.31
N GLY A 39 3.24 -3.98 4.86
CA GLY A 39 3.00 -3.56 6.24
C GLY A 39 3.61 -4.50 7.28
N LEU A 40 3.50 -5.82 7.06
CA LEU A 40 4.01 -6.85 7.98
C LEU A 40 5.52 -6.76 8.21
N ILE A 41 6.28 -6.20 7.27
CA ILE A 41 7.74 -6.08 7.39
C ILE A 41 8.13 -4.97 8.38
N ASN A 42 7.24 -4.00 8.62
CA ASN A 42 7.53 -2.84 9.44
C ASN A 42 7.01 -2.98 10.88
N LYS A 43 7.85 -2.59 11.84
CA LYS A 43 7.52 -2.61 13.29
C LYS A 43 6.68 -1.41 13.75
N THR A 44 6.54 -0.38 12.91
CA THR A 44 5.72 0.79 13.23
C THR A 44 4.65 0.99 12.17
N VAL A 45 3.47 1.40 12.62
CA VAL A 45 2.32 1.63 11.74
C VAL A 45 2.65 2.68 10.69
N LYS A 46 3.32 3.78 11.07
CA LYS A 46 3.69 4.86 10.14
C LYS A 46 4.49 4.35 8.92
N TYR A 47 5.55 3.56 9.14
CA TYR A 47 6.35 3.01 8.04
C TYR A 47 5.64 1.85 7.33
N GLY A 48 4.80 1.09 8.02
CA GLY A 48 3.94 0.07 7.42
C GLY A 48 2.93 0.66 6.43
N THR A 49 2.21 1.72 6.82
CA THR A 49 1.30 2.45 5.95
C THR A 49 2.02 3.01 4.73
N LEU A 50 3.15 3.71 4.93
CA LEU A 50 3.89 4.33 3.84
C LEU A 50 4.46 3.30 2.86
N SER A 51 5.01 2.18 3.36
CA SER A 51 5.59 1.15 2.50
C SER A 51 4.53 0.39 1.69
N GLY A 52 3.36 0.12 2.29
CA GLY A 52 2.22 -0.44 1.57
C GLY A 52 1.67 0.52 0.51
N ALA A 53 1.48 1.80 0.88
CA ALA A 53 0.99 2.83 -0.03
C ALA A 53 1.93 3.06 -1.22
N LEU A 54 3.23 3.22 -0.95
CA LEU A 54 4.22 3.47 -2.00
C LEU A 54 4.42 2.26 -2.92
N GLY A 55 4.45 1.03 -2.40
CA GLY A 55 4.62 -0.14 -3.27
C GLY A 55 3.42 -0.40 -4.19
N VAL A 56 2.19 -0.15 -3.72
CA VAL A 56 1.00 -0.21 -4.59
C VAL A 56 0.99 0.96 -5.57
N LEU A 57 1.32 2.17 -5.12
CA LEU A 57 1.39 3.35 -5.97
C LEU A 57 2.40 3.19 -7.11
N ILE A 58 3.60 2.68 -6.82
CA ILE A 58 4.64 2.43 -7.83
C ILE A 58 4.09 1.48 -8.89
N GLN A 59 3.48 0.37 -8.49
CA GLN A 59 2.95 -0.61 -9.45
C GLN A 59 1.80 -0.06 -10.29
N TRP A 60 0.89 0.70 -9.69
CA TRP A 60 -0.20 1.33 -10.43
C TRP A 60 0.31 2.43 -11.37
N GLY A 61 1.34 3.18 -10.95
CA GLY A 61 2.06 4.11 -11.82
C GLY A 61 2.65 3.41 -13.04
N LEU A 62 3.35 2.29 -12.83
CA LEU A 62 3.89 1.48 -13.93
C LEU A 62 2.78 0.94 -14.84
N TYR A 63 1.67 0.47 -14.28
CA TYR A 63 0.52 -0.02 -15.04
C TYR A 63 -0.12 1.09 -15.90
N ILE A 64 -0.25 2.31 -15.36
CA ILE A 64 -0.74 3.46 -16.12
C ILE A 64 0.24 3.84 -17.23
N ILE A 65 1.54 3.90 -16.95
CA ILE A 65 2.57 4.20 -17.96
C ILE A 65 2.51 3.18 -19.10
N ASP A 66 2.42 1.88 -18.79
CA ASP A 66 2.23 0.81 -19.79
C ASP A 66 0.97 1.06 -20.64
N GLY A 67 -0.16 1.37 -20.00
CA GLY A 67 -1.41 1.67 -20.69
C GLY A 67 -1.31 2.90 -21.61
N LEU A 68 -0.66 3.97 -21.16
CA LEU A 68 -0.53 5.20 -21.94
C LEU A 68 0.39 5.01 -23.15
N VAL A 69 1.52 4.32 -22.98
CA VAL A 69 2.55 4.17 -24.02
C VAL A 69 2.15 3.10 -25.05
N PHE A 70 1.69 1.94 -24.61
CA PHE A 70 1.49 0.79 -25.51
C PHE A 70 0.05 0.63 -26.00
N LYS A 71 -0.94 1.15 -25.26
CA LYS A 71 -2.37 0.87 -25.51
C LYS A 71 -3.18 2.15 -25.77
N SER A 72 -2.56 3.33 -25.76
CA SER A 72 -3.20 4.63 -26.01
C SER A 72 -4.50 4.84 -25.20
N VAL A 73 -4.52 4.37 -23.94
CA VAL A 73 -5.73 4.36 -23.09
C VAL A 73 -6.16 5.79 -22.69
N TYR A 74 -5.30 6.79 -22.91
CA TYR A 74 -5.60 8.20 -22.62
C TYR A 74 -6.91 8.67 -23.25
N GLY A 75 -7.22 8.24 -24.49
CA GLY A 75 -8.46 8.62 -25.16
C GLY A 75 -9.72 8.15 -24.41
N VAL A 76 -9.67 6.97 -23.79
CA VAL A 76 -10.78 6.46 -22.97
C VAL A 76 -10.95 7.32 -21.71
N PHE A 77 -9.84 7.63 -21.03
CA PHE A 77 -9.88 8.50 -19.85
C PHE A 77 -10.35 9.91 -20.17
N ASP A 78 -10.01 10.46 -21.34
CA ASP A 78 -10.45 11.79 -21.75
C ASP A 78 -11.95 11.83 -22.07
N ILE A 79 -12.52 10.76 -22.66
CA ILE A 79 -13.98 10.63 -22.83
C ILE A 79 -14.68 10.66 -21.45
N PHE A 80 -14.19 9.89 -20.47
CA PHE A 80 -14.74 9.92 -19.11
C PHE A 80 -14.55 11.28 -18.44
N GLY A 81 -13.38 11.91 -18.59
CA GLY A 81 -13.13 13.27 -18.10
C GLY A 81 -14.08 14.29 -18.72
N SER A 82 -14.41 14.13 -20.00
CA SER A 82 -15.35 14.97 -20.72
C SER A 82 -16.77 14.92 -20.20
N PHE A 83 -17.20 13.77 -19.66
CA PHE A 83 -18.54 13.67 -19.06
C PHE A 83 -18.64 14.34 -17.68
N ILE A 84 -17.53 14.43 -16.94
CA ILE A 84 -17.54 14.93 -15.55
C ILE A 84 -17.19 16.42 -15.50
N ILE A 85 -16.17 16.85 -16.23
CA ILE A 85 -15.58 18.20 -16.12
C ILE A 85 -15.50 18.90 -17.48
N GLY A 86 -15.16 18.18 -18.55
CA GLY A 86 -15.01 18.72 -19.90
C GLY A 86 -13.86 18.09 -20.68
N VAL A 87 -13.66 18.51 -21.92
CA VAL A 87 -12.64 17.94 -22.82
C VAL A 87 -11.23 18.27 -22.31
N GLY A 88 -10.31 17.30 -22.38
CA GLY A 88 -8.91 17.48 -21.98
C GLY A 88 -8.60 17.19 -20.51
N TYR A 89 -9.58 16.72 -19.72
CA TYR A 89 -9.43 16.44 -18.28
C TYR A 89 -9.18 14.95 -17.95
N GLY A 90 -8.83 14.12 -18.94
CA GLY A 90 -8.51 12.69 -18.69
C GLY A 90 -7.40 12.44 -17.67
N TRP A 91 -6.44 13.37 -17.53
CA TRP A 91 -5.38 13.31 -16.52
C TRP A 91 -5.89 13.29 -15.08
N LEU A 92 -7.05 13.89 -14.82
CA LEU A 92 -7.63 14.00 -13.48
C LEU A 92 -8.13 12.63 -12.98
N ILE A 93 -8.65 11.82 -13.90
CA ILE A 93 -9.03 10.43 -13.63
C ILE A 93 -7.80 9.58 -13.32
N LEU A 94 -6.67 9.78 -14.03
CA LEU A 94 -5.42 9.07 -13.75
C LEU A 94 -4.90 9.38 -12.35
N ILE A 95 -4.93 10.65 -11.93
CA ILE A 95 -4.56 11.04 -10.56
C ILE A 95 -5.48 10.38 -9.54
N LEU A 96 -6.79 10.34 -9.81
CA LEU A 96 -7.75 9.69 -8.92
C LEU A 96 -7.47 8.19 -8.77
N VAL A 97 -7.13 7.50 -9.87
CA VAL A 97 -6.73 6.09 -9.84
C VAL A 97 -5.48 5.91 -9.01
N LEU A 98 -4.42 6.70 -9.22
CA LEU A 98 -3.21 6.64 -8.40
C LEU A 98 -3.49 6.89 -6.91
N PHE A 99 -4.38 7.84 -6.62
CA PHE A 99 -4.79 8.17 -5.26
C PHE A 99 -5.54 7.02 -4.60
N LEU A 100 -6.44 6.34 -5.32
CA LEU A 100 -7.10 5.13 -4.84
C LEU A 100 -6.09 4.02 -4.55
N GLY A 101 -5.11 3.79 -5.44
CA GLY A 101 -4.04 2.83 -5.23
C GLY A 101 -3.22 3.15 -3.96
N PHE A 102 -2.89 4.42 -3.76
CA PHE A 102 -2.20 4.89 -2.56
C PHE A 102 -2.99 4.60 -1.27
N ILE A 103 -4.29 4.90 -1.27
CA ILE A 103 -5.17 4.64 -0.11
C ILE A 103 -5.28 3.13 0.15
N ILE A 104 -5.53 2.32 -0.88
CA ILE A 104 -5.69 0.86 -0.76
C ILE A 104 -4.40 0.25 -0.20
N GLY A 105 -3.25 0.62 -0.75
CA GLY A 105 -1.95 0.19 -0.26
C GLY A 105 -1.68 0.65 1.17
N GLY A 106 -2.06 1.87 1.51
CA GLY A 106 -1.95 2.43 2.86
C GLY A 106 -2.79 1.68 3.88
N ILE A 107 -4.07 1.42 3.58
CA ILE A 107 -4.99 0.65 4.43
C ILE A 107 -4.43 -0.76 4.64
N GLY A 108 -3.99 -1.43 3.57
CA GLY A 108 -3.32 -2.73 3.69
C GLY A 108 -2.10 -2.65 4.60
N GLY A 109 -1.26 -1.63 4.45
CA GLY A 109 -0.07 -1.41 5.27
C GLY A 109 -0.39 -1.19 6.77
N ILE A 110 -1.48 -0.48 7.08
CA ILE A 110 -1.98 -0.33 8.46
C ILE A 110 -2.36 -1.70 9.03
N ILE A 111 -3.14 -2.48 8.28
CA ILE A 111 -3.60 -3.81 8.72
C ILE A 111 -2.41 -4.73 8.96
N GLY A 112 -1.45 -4.79 8.04
CA GLY A 112 -0.26 -5.63 8.15
C GLY A 112 0.62 -5.26 9.35
N SER A 113 0.97 -3.99 9.50
CA SER A 113 1.82 -3.53 10.61
C SER A 113 1.13 -3.66 11.98
N SER A 114 -0.16 -3.33 12.07
CA SER A 114 -0.94 -3.48 13.31
C SER A 114 -1.10 -4.96 13.68
N GLY A 115 -1.38 -5.82 12.70
CA GLY A 115 -1.48 -7.27 12.91
C GLY A 115 -0.18 -7.87 13.45
N ARG A 116 0.97 -7.43 12.94
CA ARG A 116 2.28 -7.81 13.48
C ARG A 116 2.45 -7.37 14.93
N ILE A 117 2.20 -6.10 15.25
CA ILE A 117 2.38 -5.55 16.60
C ILE A 117 1.52 -6.30 17.61
N ILE A 118 0.25 -6.56 17.28
CA ILE A 118 -0.68 -7.32 18.13
C ILE A 118 -0.17 -8.75 18.35
N THR A 119 0.35 -9.38 17.30
CA THR A 119 0.89 -10.74 17.38
C THR A 119 2.14 -10.79 18.26
N GLU A 120 3.08 -9.87 18.07
CA GLU A 120 4.27 -9.73 18.91
C GLU A 120 3.89 -9.51 20.38
N TYR A 121 2.93 -8.62 20.65
CA TYR A 121 2.40 -8.37 22.00
C TYR A 121 1.78 -9.63 22.64
N TYR A 122 0.96 -10.38 21.89
CA TYR A 122 0.32 -11.59 22.40
C TYR A 122 1.34 -12.67 22.78
N PHE A 123 2.37 -12.88 21.96
CA PHE A 123 3.43 -13.85 22.24
C PHE A 123 4.32 -13.42 23.40
N GLU A 124 4.67 -12.13 23.50
CA GLU A 124 5.48 -11.60 24.59
C GLU A 124 4.73 -11.70 25.93
N ASN A 125 3.44 -11.33 25.96
CA ASN A 125 2.62 -11.43 27.16
C ASN A 125 2.38 -12.88 27.59
N ARG A 126 2.25 -13.82 26.64
CA ARG A 126 2.16 -15.25 26.94
C ARG A 126 3.44 -15.80 27.58
N ASN A 127 4.59 -15.32 27.14
CA ASN A 127 5.89 -15.81 27.61
C ASN A 127 6.40 -15.08 28.87
N ASN A 128 5.90 -13.87 29.18
CA ASN A 128 6.36 -13.10 30.33
C ASN A 128 5.25 -12.18 30.93
N PRO A 129 4.38 -12.71 31.82
CA PRO A 129 3.17 -12.00 32.30
C PRO A 129 3.42 -10.77 33.18
N LYS A 130 4.67 -10.41 33.49
CA LYS A 130 5.02 -9.23 34.31
C LYS A 130 5.05 -7.90 33.54
N SER A 131 5.06 -7.93 32.20
CA SER A 131 5.20 -6.74 31.34
C SER A 131 3.91 -5.90 31.22
N SER A 132 2.74 -6.51 31.47
CA SER A 132 1.44 -5.88 31.22
C SER A 132 1.09 -4.71 32.16
N ALA A 133 1.83 -4.49 33.25
CA ALA A 133 1.59 -3.39 34.19
C ALA A 133 2.35 -2.08 33.83
N GLU A 134 3.41 -2.16 33.04
CA GLU A 134 4.28 -1.01 32.77
C GLU A 134 3.82 -0.20 31.56
N ILE A 135 3.16 -0.86 30.59
CA ILE A 135 2.78 -0.27 29.30
C ILE A 135 1.49 0.57 29.40
N THR A 136 0.58 0.25 30.33
CA THR A 136 -0.65 1.04 30.58
C THR A 136 -0.34 2.46 31.11
N SER A 137 0.91 2.72 31.52
CA SER A 137 1.37 4.06 31.93
C SER A 137 1.92 4.90 30.77
N LYS A 138 2.12 4.31 29.58
CA LYS A 138 2.76 4.94 28.41
C LYS A 138 1.82 5.17 27.22
N ILE A 139 0.56 4.75 27.32
CA ILE A 139 -0.54 5.12 26.41
C ILE A 139 -1.26 6.31 27.03
#